data_AF-A0A2H0X895-F1
#
_entry.id   AF-A0A2H0X895-F1
#
_cell.length_a   1.000
_cell.length_b   1.000
_cell.length_c   1.000
_cell.angle_alpha   90.00
_cell.angle_beta   90.00
_cell.angle_gamma   90.00
#
_symmetry.space_group_name_H-M   'P 1'
#
loop_
_entity.id
_entity.type
_entity.pdbx_description
1 polymer ?
#
loop_
_entity_poly.entity_id
_entity_poly.type
_entity_poly.pdbx_seq_one_letter_code
_entity_poly.pdbx_strand_id
1 'polypeptide(L)' 'MEMNKNSEKADALANLYRATLSLARKDKETGLVFLNKAKEILGDNVVKLIQGVTTTQEQEYWAEKVLDYYNKLRLA' A
#
# COMPACT_ATOMS: atom_id res chain seq x y z
N MET A 1 -3.21 -15.50 21.76
CA MET A 1 -4.08 -15.35 20.56
C MET A 1 -3.23 -15.74 19.38
N GLU A 2 -3.49 -16.88 18.73
CA GLU A 2 -2.77 -17.23 17.51
C GLU A 2 -3.11 -16.21 16.43
N MET A 3 -2.11 -15.41 16.04
CA MET A 3 -2.20 -14.52 14.89
C MET A 3 -2.29 -15.39 13.64
N ASN A 4 -3.49 -15.46 13.06
CA ASN A 4 -3.72 -16.21 11.85
C ASN A 4 -3.04 -15.48 10.69
N LYS A 5 -2.07 -16.10 10.02
CA LYS A 5 -1.31 -15.52 8.88
C LYS A 5 -2.23 -14.98 7.77
N ASN A 6 -3.42 -15.55 7.62
CA ASN A 6 -4.42 -15.08 6.67
C ASN A 6 -5.01 -13.71 7.07
N SER A 7 -5.12 -13.44 8.37
CA SER A 7 -5.54 -12.13 8.89
C SER A 7 -4.50 -11.06 8.58
N GLU A 8 -3.21 -11.38 8.72
CA GLU A 8 -2.12 -10.45 8.43
C GLU A 8 -2.09 -10.07 6.94
N LYS A 9 -2.20 -11.05 6.03
CA LYS A 9 -2.26 -10.77 4.59
C LYS A 9 -3.48 -9.91 4.23
N ALA A 10 -4.63 -10.17 4.84
CA ALA A 10 -5.84 -9.37 4.63
C ALA A 10 -5.67 -7.92 5.13
N ASP A 11 -5.06 -7.73 6.30
CA ASP A 11 -4.75 -6.41 6.84
C ASP A 11 -3.74 -5.65 5.95
N ALA A 12 -2.74 -6.34 5.42
CA ALA A 12 -1.78 -5.76 4.50
C ALA A 12 -2.45 -5.30 3.20
N LEU A 13 -3.34 -6.11 2.64
CA LEU A 13 -4.16 -5.75 1.47
C LEU A 13 -5.07 -4.55 1.76
N ALA A 14 -5.71 -4.52 2.93
CA ALA A 14 -6.54 -3.39 3.36
C ALA A 14 -5.70 -2.10 3.48
N ASN A 15 -4.47 -2.20 3.99
CA ASN A 15 -3.55 -1.07 4.05
C ASN A 15 -3.13 -0.58 2.65
N LEU A 16 -2.89 -1.46 1.67
CA LEU A 16 -2.66 -1.02 0.28
C LEU A 16 -3.87 -0.27 -0.31
N TYR A 17 -5.07 -0.77 -0.06
CA TYR A 17 -6.30 -0.10 -0.53
C TYR A 17 -6.49 1.27 0.14
N ARG A 18 -6.25 1.38 1.44
CA ARG A 18 -6.29 2.66 2.18
C ARG A 18 -5.22 3.63 1.68
N ALA A 19 -4.00 3.15 1.42
CA ALA A 19 -2.93 3.95 0.82
C ALA A 19 -3.35 4.53 -0.53
N THR A 20 -3.96 3.71 -1.39
CA THR A 20 -4.52 4.15 -2.69
C THR A 20 -5.48 5.32 -2.52
N LEU A 21 -6.46 5.18 -1.61
CA LEU A 21 -7.48 6.20 -1.38
C LEU A 21 -6.86 7.50 -0.83
N SER A 22 -5.91 7.41 0.10
CA SER A 22 -5.22 8.58 0.66
C SER A 22 -4.43 9.32 -0.42
N LEU A 23 -3.66 8.61 -1.24
CA LEU A 23 -2.89 9.20 -2.33
C LEU A 23 -3.78 9.86 -3.39
N ALA A 24 -4.90 9.22 -3.76
CA ALA A 24 -5.89 9.80 -4.67
C ALA A 24 -6.53 11.09 -4.11
N ARG A 25 -6.57 11.25 -2.78
CA ARG A 25 -7.04 12.45 -2.09
C ARG A 25 -5.95 13.49 -1.83
N LYS A 26 -4.76 13.29 -2.40
CA LYS A 26 -3.57 14.13 -2.20
C LYS A 26 -3.05 14.16 -0.75
N ASP A 27 -3.42 13.15 0.04
CA ASP A 27 -2.94 12.93 1.41
C ASP A 27 -1.75 11.95 1.41
N LYS A 28 -0.58 12.48 1.07
CA LYS A 28 0.68 11.74 0.94
C LYS A 28 1.11 11.10 2.25
N GLU A 29 1.02 11.83 3.36
CA GLU A 29 1.52 11.36 4.66
C GLU A 29 0.72 10.15 5.14
N THR A 30 -0.61 10.24 5.11
CA THR A 30 -1.47 9.09 5.47
C THR A 30 -1.25 7.92 4.52
N GLY A 31 -1.07 8.19 3.21
CA GLY A 31 -0.74 7.16 2.22
C GLY A 31 0.55 6.40 2.55
N LEU A 32 1.61 7.13 2.91
CA LEU A 32 2.90 6.56 3.32
C LEU A 32 2.79 5.74 4.62
N VAL A 33 2.00 6.18 5.60
CA VAL A 33 1.76 5.42 6.83
C VAL A 33 1.17 4.04 6.50
N PHE A 34 0.16 3.99 5.64
CA PHE A 34 -0.45 2.72 5.24
C PHE A 34 0.49 1.84 4.41
N LEU A 35 1.29 2.42 3.51
CA LEU A 35 2.31 1.65 2.78
C LEU A 35 3.36 1.05 3.70
N ASN A 36 3.83 1.78 4.71
CA ASN A 36 4.77 1.25 5.68
C ASN A 36 4.19 0.06 6.47
N LYS A 37 2.92 0.14 6.88
CA LYS A 37 2.22 -1.00 7.52
C LYS A 37 2.10 -2.20 6.58
N ALA A 38 1.79 -1.97 5.30
CA ALA A 38 1.70 -3.06 4.32
C ALA A 38 3.08 -3.69 4.04
N LYS A 39 4.16 -2.90 4.08
CA LYS A 39 5.54 -3.37 3.89
C LYS A 39 5.96 -4.41 4.93
N GLU A 40 5.55 -4.25 6.18
CA GLU A 40 5.91 -5.20 7.26
C GLU A 40 5.50 -6.66 6.93
N ILE A 41 4.46 -6.83 6.12
CA ILE A 41 3.89 -8.13 5.78
C ILE A 41 4.23 -8.53 4.34
N LEU A 42 4.20 -7.59 3.38
CA LEU A 42 4.37 -7.86 1.94
C LEU A 42 5.81 -7.64 1.44
N GLY A 43 6.69 -7.12 2.28
CA GLY A 43 8.13 -7.01 2.02
C GLY A 43 8.53 -6.01 0.93
N ASP A 44 9.64 -6.32 0.26
CA ASP A 44 10.39 -5.40 -0.62
C ASP A 44 9.60 -4.87 -1.81
N ASN A 45 8.56 -5.57 -2.24
CA ASN A 45 7.70 -5.09 -3.33
C ASN A 45 6.98 -3.78 -2.97
N VAL A 46 6.70 -3.53 -1.68
CA VAL A 46 6.11 -2.28 -1.21
C VAL A 46 7.14 -1.15 -1.10
N VAL A 47 8.43 -1.48 -0.94
CA VAL A 47 9.52 -0.48 -0.85
C VAL A 47 9.59 0.39 -2.10
N LYS A 48 9.42 -0.20 -3.29
CA LYS A 48 9.41 0.54 -4.56
C LYS A 48 8.24 1.54 -4.64
N LEU A 49 7.07 1.16 -4.12
CA LEU A 49 5.90 2.04 -4.06
C LEU A 49 6.16 3.21 -3.10
N ILE A 50 6.75 2.94 -1.93
CA ILE A 50 7.11 3.97 -0.94
C ILE A 50 8.12 4.96 -1.51
N GLN A 51 9.17 4.47 -2.17
CA GLN A 51 10.19 5.31 -2.81
C GLN A 51 9.54 6.22 -3.86
N GLY A 52 8.68 5.66 -4.72
CA GLY A 52 7.95 6.41 -5.73
C GLY A 52 7.05 7.52 -5.17
N VAL A 53 6.25 7.20 -4.16
CA VAL A 53 5.39 8.19 -3.48
C VAL A 53 6.24 9.29 -2.82
N THR A 54 7.40 8.93 -2.28
CA THR A 54 8.28 9.88 -1.56
C THR A 54 8.93 10.88 -2.53
N THR A 55 9.41 10.42 -3.70
CA THR A 55 10.22 11.24 -4.61
C THR A 55 9.43 12.10 -5.58
N THR A 56 8.11 11.87 -5.74
CA THR A 56 7.30 12.61 -6.72
C THR A 56 6.19 13.44 -6.05
N GLN A 57 5.68 14.42 -6.80
CA GLN A 57 4.45 15.16 -6.45
C GLN A 57 3.20 14.56 -7.11
N GLU A 58 3.35 13.56 -8.00
CA GLU A 58 2.28 12.95 -8.77
C GLU A 58 1.54 11.88 -7.95
N GLN A 59 0.85 12.31 -6.89
CA GLN A 59 0.19 11.39 -5.96
C GLN A 59 -0.88 10.52 -6.63
N GLU A 60 -1.61 11.08 -7.60
CA GLU A 60 -2.64 10.37 -8.36
C GLU A 60 -2.04 9.22 -9.20
N TYR A 61 -0.90 9.45 -9.86
CA TYR A 61 -0.17 8.40 -10.58
C TYR A 61 0.25 7.26 -9.64
N TRP A 62 0.78 7.60 -8.46
CA TRP A 62 1.17 6.57 -7.49
C TRP A 62 -0.02 5.88 -6.84
N ALA A 63 -1.17 6.55 -6.69
CA ALA A 63 -2.41 5.90 -6.27
C ALA A 63 -2.76 4.77 -7.25
N GLU A 64 -2.71 5.02 -8.57
CA GLU A 64 -2.93 3.97 -9.57
C GLU A 64 -1.92 2.83 -9.46
N LYS A 65 -0.63 3.12 -9.26
CA LYS A 65 0.39 2.08 -9.09
C LYS A 65 0.19 1.22 -7.84
N VAL A 66 -0.24 1.82 -6.74
CA VAL A 66 -0.59 1.08 -5.52
C VAL A 66 -1.85 0.23 -5.75
N LEU A 67 -2.84 0.75 -6.47
CA LEU A 67 -4.07 0.02 -6.82
C LEU A 67 -3.78 -1.19 -7.73
N ASP A 68 -2.92 -1.01 -8.72
CA ASP A 68 -2.47 -2.10 -9.61
C ASP A 68 -1.80 -3.21 -8.79
N TYR A 69 -0.93 -2.84 -7.85
CA TYR A 69 -0.25 -3.80 -6.98
C TYR A 69 -1.23 -4.53 -6.05
N TYR A 70 -2.18 -3.80 -5.45
CA TYR A 70 -3.28 -4.38 -4.68
C TYR A 70 -4.07 -5.41 -5.50
N ASN A 71 -4.48 -5.07 -6.73
CA ASN A 71 -5.26 -5.95 -7.58
C ASN A 71 -4.49 -7.23 -7.95
N LYS A 72 -3.19 -7.12 -8.24
CA LYS A 72 -2.32 -8.28 -8.48
C LYS A 72 -2.32 -9.25 -7.30
N LEU A 73 -2.23 -8.73 -6.07
CA LEU A 73 -2.19 -9.57 -4.86
C LEU A 73 -3.56 -10.11 -4.45
N ARG A 74 -4.64 -9.39 -4.74
CA ARG A 74 -6.02 -9.83 -4.45
C ARG A 74 -6.46 -10.97 -5.37
N LEU A 75 -5.99 -10.97 -6.61
CA LEU A 75 -6.33 -11.96 -7.64
C LEU A 75 -5.37 -13.16 -7.69
N ALA A 76 -4.31 -13.15 -6.88
CA ALA A 76 -3.29 -14.21 -6.77
C ALA A 76 -3.51 -15.10 -5.55
#